data_AF-A0A4Q9XYB0-F1
#
_entry.id   AF-A0A4Q9XYB0-F1
#
_cell.length_a   1.000
_cell.length_b   1.000
_cell.length_c   1.000
_cell.angle_alpha   90.00
_cell.angle_beta   90.00
_cell.angle_gamma   90.00
#
_symmetry.space_group_name_H-M   'P 1'
#
loop_
_entity.id
_entity.type
_entity.pdbx_description
1 polymer ?
#
loop_
_entity_poly.entity_id
_entity_poly.type
_entity_poly.pdbx_seq_one_letter_code
_entity_poly.pdbx_strand_id
1 'polypeptide(L)' 'MDKMAVQQAINILSMQFPISWEKIANKPELVTSDDLDQRLSLIGQLISPDGTAWVPSIGNDGKVIWQKVEKEKKDDGTG' A
#
# COMPACT_ATOMS: atom_id res chain seq x y z
N MET A 1 -3.55 -4.90 -6.02
CA MET A 1 -2.92 -6.06 -5.38
C MET A 1 -4.04 -6.78 -4.63
N ASP A 2 -4.41 -7.99 -5.06
CA ASP A 2 -5.59 -8.68 -4.53
C ASP A 2 -5.45 -8.97 -3.03
N LYS A 3 -6.26 -8.28 -2.22
CA LYS A 3 -6.36 -8.41 -0.76
C LYS A 3 -6.63 -9.87 -0.32
N MET A 4 -7.15 -10.71 -1.21
CA MET A 4 -7.33 -12.15 -1.02
C MET A 4 -6.01 -12.94 -0.86
N ALA A 5 -4.90 -12.51 -1.48
CA ALA A 5 -3.68 -13.32 -1.52
C ALA A 5 -2.91 -13.32 -0.19
N VAL A 6 -2.89 -12.18 0.52
CA VAL A 6 -2.14 -12.04 1.79
C VAL A 6 -2.83 -12.81 2.92
N GLN A 7 -4.16 -12.71 3.04
CA GLN A 7 -4.90 -13.41 4.09
C GLN A 7 -4.87 -14.93 3.90
N GLN A 8 -4.95 -15.41 2.67
CA GLN A 8 -4.77 -16.84 2.37
C GLN A 8 -3.36 -17.31 2.70
N ALA A 9 -2.33 -16.55 2.35
CA ALA A 9 -0.95 -16.89 2.70
C ALA A 9 -0.74 -16.97 4.22
N ILE A 10 -1.29 -16.02 4.99
CA ILE A 10 -1.26 -16.05 6.46
C ILE A 10 -1.98 -17.29 7.00
N ASN A 11 -3.15 -17.63 6.46
CA ASN A 11 -3.91 -18.82 6.89
C ASN A 11 -3.14 -20.12 6.58
N ILE A 12 -2.56 -20.25 5.39
CA ILE A 12 -1.75 -21.41 4.98
C ILE A 12 -0.51 -21.56 5.89
N LEU A 13 0.20 -20.46 6.14
CA LEU A 13 1.37 -20.46 7.03
C LEU A 13 0.99 -20.82 8.47
N SER A 14 -0.16 -20.34 8.96
CA SER A 14 -0.66 -20.65 10.31
C SER A 14 -1.13 -22.10 10.46
N MET A 15 -1.49 -22.78 9.36
CA MET A 15 -1.78 -24.21 9.34
C MET A 15 -0.51 -25.08 9.26
N GLN A 16 0.50 -24.64 8.51
CA GLN A 16 1.75 -25.39 8.32
C GLN A 16 2.73 -25.26 9.49
N PHE A 17 2.78 -24.09 10.11
CA PHE A 17 3.53 -23.84 11.31
C PHE A 17 2.51 -23.57 12.42
N PRO A 18 2.45 -24.36 13.51
CA PRO A 18 1.56 -24.12 14.64
C PRO A 18 2.04 -22.91 15.46
N ILE A 19 2.23 -21.79 14.79
CA ILE A 19 2.54 -20.49 15.35
C ILE A 19 1.20 -19.95 15.81
N SER A 20 0.94 -20.06 17.11
CA SER A 20 -0.15 -19.31 17.74
C SER A 20 0.24 -17.84 17.74
N TRP A 21 -0.10 -17.10 16.68
CA TRP A 21 0.19 -15.66 16.56
C TRP A 21 -0.29 -14.86 17.78
N GLU A 22 -1.36 -15.32 18.42
CA GLU A 22 -1.90 -14.77 19.68
C GLU A 22 -0.94 -14.88 20.87
N LYS A 23 0.00 -15.82 20.83
CA LYS A 23 0.99 -16.09 21.89
C LYS A 23 2.34 -15.44 21.64
N ILE A 24 2.53 -14.74 20.52
CA ILE A 24 3.78 -14.02 20.24
C ILE A 24 3.74 -12.67 20.96
N ALA A 25 4.52 -12.56 22.03
CA ALA A 25 4.79 -11.27 22.66
C ALA A 25 5.51 -10.36 21.65
N ASN A 26 5.05 -9.11 21.51
CA ASN A 26 5.52 -8.11 20.53
C ASN A 26 5.19 -8.41 19.06
N LYS A 27 4.09 -9.12 18.76
CA LYS A 27 3.61 -9.19 17.37
C LYS A 27 3.35 -7.76 16.84
N PRO A 28 3.82 -7.40 15.63
CA PRO A 28 3.47 -6.14 15.03
C PRO A 28 1.96 -6.10 14.78
N GLU A 29 1.38 -4.91 14.90
CA GLU A 29 -0.03 -4.71 14.52
C GLU A 29 -0.14 -4.93 13.01
N LEU A 30 -1.00 -5.87 12.62
CA LEU A 30 -1.30 -6.09 11.22
C LEU A 30 -2.25 -4.98 10.78
N VAL A 31 -1.75 -4.06 9.96
CA VAL A 31 -2.57 -3.04 9.32
C VAL A 31 -3.20 -3.61 8.05
N THR A 32 -4.48 -3.31 7.83
CA THR A 32 -5.13 -3.67 6.56
C THR A 32 -4.61 -2.77 5.43
N SER A 33 -4.85 -3.14 4.17
CA SER A 33 -4.58 -2.24 3.05
C SER A 33 -5.33 -0.91 3.20
N ASP A 34 -6.53 -0.93 3.76
CA ASP A 34 -7.37 0.27 3.88
C ASP A 34 -6.82 1.21 4.97
N ASP A 35 -6.34 0.66 6.10
CA ASP A 35 -5.65 1.44 7.14
C ASP A 35 -4.38 2.07 6.59
N LEU A 36 -3.65 1.33 5.75
CA LEU A 36 -2.43 1.79 5.11
C LEU A 36 -2.74 2.91 4.11
N ASP A 37 -3.75 2.73 3.25
CA ASP A 37 -4.18 3.73 2.27
C ASP A 37 -4.69 5.00 2.96
N GLN A 38 -5.43 4.87 4.06
CA GLN A 38 -5.86 6.01 4.87
C GLN A 38 -4.66 6.78 5.44
N ARG A 39 -3.66 6.07 5.99
CA ARG A 39 -2.42 6.69 6.48
C ARG A 39 -1.65 7.39 5.37
N LEU A 40 -1.54 6.79 4.19
CA LEU A 40 -0.90 7.40 3.02
C LEU A 40 -1.64 8.65 2.55
N SER A 41 -2.98 8.64 2.57
CA SER A 41 -3.78 9.81 2.19
C SER A 41 -3.55 11.02 3.11
N LEU A 42 -3.26 10.79 4.40
CA LEU A 42 -2.95 11.85 5.37
C LEU A 42 -1.59 12.51 5.09
N ILE A 43 -0.65 11.79 4.49
CA ILE A 43 0.64 12.36 4.04
C ILE A 43 0.40 13.31 2.85
N GLY A 44 -0.59 13.01 2.00
CA GLY A 44 -0.98 13.84 0.87
C GLY A 44 0.01 13.81 -0.30
N GLN A 45 -0.18 14.72 -1.25
CA GLN A 45 0.66 14.84 -2.45
C GLN A 45 1.84 15.82 -2.23
N LEU A 46 2.95 15.55 -2.90
CA LEU A 46 4.06 16.51 -3.03
C LEU A 46 4.13 17.07 -4.45
N ILE A 47 4.50 18.34 -4.57
CA ILE A 47 4.75 19.00 -5.85
C ILE A 47 6.24 19.36 -5.91
N SER A 48 6.97 18.83 -6.89
CA SER A 48 8.37 19.22 -7.13
C SER A 48 8.47 20.58 -7.83
N PRO A 49 9.63 21.26 -7.79
CA PRO A 49 9.79 22.60 -8.38
C PRO A 49 9.49 22.68 -9.89
N ASP A 50 9.60 21.57 -10.61
CA ASP A 50 9.24 21.43 -12.02
C ASP A 50 7.71 21.32 -12.25
N GLY A 51 6.91 21.38 -11.18
CA GLY A 51 5.45 21.26 -11.22
C GLY A 51 4.94 19.81 -11.29
N THR A 52 5.82 18.81 -11.22
CA THR A 52 5.41 17.40 -11.18
C THR A 52 4.79 17.06 -9.83
N ALA A 53 3.62 16.38 -9.85
CA ALA A 53 2.96 15.89 -8.65
C ALA A 53 3.35 14.43 -8.34
N TRP A 54 3.47 14.12 -7.05
CA TRP A 54 3.85 12.81 -6.54
C TRP A 54 2.93 12.38 -5.40
N VAL A 55 2.54 11.12 -5.38
CA VAL A 55 1.76 10.50 -4.30
C VAL A 55 2.55 9.37 -3.63
N PRO A 56 2.43 9.19 -2.30
CA PRO A 56 3.15 8.15 -1.60
C PRO A 56 2.44 6.79 -1.79
N SER A 57 3.22 5.72 -1.90
CA SER A 57 2.74 4.34 -1.88
C SER A 57 3.74 3.42 -1.16
N ILE A 58 3.36 2.17 -0.89
CA ILE A 58 4.25 1.19 -0.27
C ILE A 58 4.80 0.23 -1.34
N GLY A 59 6.12 0.15 -1.44
CA GLY A 59 6.83 -0.83 -2.25
C GLY A 59 6.75 -2.24 -1.67
N ASN A 60 7.08 -3.25 -2.48
CA ASN A 60 7.07 -4.66 -2.05
C ASN A 60 8.08 -4.97 -0.93
N ASP A 61 9.07 -4.10 -0.71
CA ASP A 61 10.03 -4.17 0.38
C ASP A 61 9.56 -3.45 1.66
N GLY A 62 8.31 -2.96 1.68
CA GLY A 62 7.71 -2.26 2.82
C GLY A 62 8.15 -0.80 2.96
N LYS A 63 8.90 -0.23 2.00
CA LYS A 63 9.32 1.17 2.04
C LYS A 63 8.30 2.09 1.37
N VAL A 64 8.23 3.33 1.86
CA VAL A 64 7.49 4.39 1.17
C VAL A 64 8.23 4.75 -0.11
N ILE A 65 7.53 4.67 -1.23
CA ILE A 65 7.98 5.13 -2.54
C ILE A 65 7.05 6.25 -3.01
N TRP A 66 7.57 7.15 -3.84
CA TRP A 66 6.78 8.24 -4.43
C TRP A 66 6.50 7.92 -5.88
N GLN A 67 5.22 7.87 -6.23
CA GLN A 67 4.75 7.60 -7.58
C GLN A 67 4.37 8.91 -8.26
N LYS A 68 4.88 9.11 -9.47
CA LYS A 68 4.54 10.28 -10.28
C LYS A 68 3.07 10.20 -10.65
N VAL A 69 2.33 11.27 -10.39
CA VAL A 69 0.94 11.39 -10.85
C VAL A 69 1.01 11.64 -12.35
N GLU A 70 0.71 10.63 -13.15
CA GLU A 70 0.46 10.84 -14.57
C GLU A 70 -0.84 11.64 -14.68
N LYS A 71 -0.75 12.83 -15.26
CA LYS A 71 -1.96 13.53 -15.68
C LYS A 71 -2.56 12.68 -16.78
N GLU A 72 -3.74 12.10 -16.53
CA GLU A 72 -4.56 11.58 -17.63
C GLU A 72 -4.60 12.66 -18.70
N LYS A 73 -4.13 12.34 -19.91
CA LYS A 73 -4.41 13.18 -21.06
C LYS A 73 -5.93 13.21 -21.13
N LYS A 74 -6.52 14.39 -20.87
CA LYS A 74 -7.88 14.64 -21.32
C LYS A 74 -7.83 14.43 -22.83
N ASP A 75 -8.47 13.37 -23.29
CA ASP A 75 -8.77 13.19 -24.70
C ASP A 75 -9.70 14.36 -25.04
N ASP A 76 -9.13 15.43 -25.58
CA ASP A 76 -9.83 16.61 -26.03
C ASP A 76 -10.49 16.25 -27.35
N GLY A 77 -11.62 15.54 -27.26
CA GLY A 77 -12.42 15.13 -28.39
C GLY A 77 -12.69 16.30 -29.34
N THR A 78 -11.92 16.36 -30.43
CA THR A 78 -12.23 17.12 -31.64
C THR A 78 -11.52 16.44 -32.81
N GLY A 79 -12.29 15.78 -33.67
CA GLY A 79 -11.82 15.13 -34.90
C GLY A 79 -12.95 14.43 -35.61
#